data_AF-A0A376RLK4-F1
#
_entry.id   AF-A0A376RLK4-F1
#
_cell.length_a   1.000
_cell.length_b   1.000
_cell.length_c   1.000
_cell.angle_alpha   90.00
_cell.angle_beta   90.00
_cell.angle_gamma   90.00
#
_symmetry.space_group_name_H-M   'P 1'
#
loop_
_entity.id
_entity.type
_entity.pdbx_description
1 polymer ?
#
loop_
_entity_poly.entity_id
_entity_poly.type
_entity_poly.pdbx_seq_one_letter_code
_entity_poly.pdbx_strand_id
1 'polypeptide(L)'
;MITYTQGNLLDAPVEALVNTVNTVGVMGKGIALMFKERFPENMKVYALACKQKQVITGKMFITETGELMGPRWIVNFPTKQHWRADSRMEWIEDGLQDLRPLFD
;
A
#
# COMPACT_ATOMS: atom_id res chain seq x y z
N MET A 1 -4.27 20.19 3.92
CA MET A 1 -4.16 20.75 2.55
C MET A 1 -4.01 19.57 1.59
N ILE A 2 -4.71 19.54 0.46
CA ILE A 2 -4.55 18.50 -0.58
C ILE A 2 -3.89 19.16 -1.79
N THR A 3 -2.80 18.57 -2.27
CA THR A 3 -2.05 19.06 -3.43
C THR A 3 -1.99 17.99 -4.52
N TYR A 4 -2.30 18.37 -5.76
CA TYR A 4 -2.08 17.53 -6.92
C TYR A 4 -0.68 17.80 -7.46
N THR A 5 0.13 16.75 -7.61
CA THR A 5 1.51 16.86 -8.08
C THR A 5 1.77 15.86 -9.20
N GLN A 6 2.88 16.03 -9.91
CA GLN A 6 3.39 15.09 -10.90
C GLN A 6 4.82 14.73 -10.55
N GLY A 7 5.20 13.48 -10.77
CA GLY A 7 6.52 12.97 -10.44
C GLY A 7 6.47 11.50 -10.05
N ASN A 8 7.54 11.03 -9.41
CA ASN A 8 7.60 9.68 -8.87
C ASN A 8 7.10 9.67 -7.42
N LEU A 9 6.05 8.88 -7.16
CA LEU A 9 5.47 8.74 -5.82
C LEU A 9 6.52 8.31 -4.78
N LEU A 10 7.49 7.46 -5.17
CA LEU A 10 8.49 6.93 -4.24
C LEU A 10 9.50 7.97 -3.76
N ASP A 11 9.62 9.10 -4.47
CA ASP A 11 10.53 10.19 -4.12
C ASP A 11 9.84 11.31 -3.34
N ALA A 12 8.55 11.14 -2.99
CA ALA A 12 7.78 12.16 -2.29
C ALA A 12 8.35 12.41 -0.88
N PRO A 13 8.56 13.68 -0.47
CA PRO A 13 9.09 14.02 0.85
C PRO A 13 7.98 13.97 1.91
N VAL A 14 7.50 12.76 2.20
CA VAL A 14 6.36 12.49 3.08
C VAL A 14 6.69 11.39 4.09
N GLU A 15 5.96 11.35 5.20
CA GLU A 15 6.17 10.34 6.25
C GLU A 15 5.62 8.96 5.89
N ALA A 16 4.61 8.90 5.01
CA ALA A 16 3.92 7.67 4.63
C ALA A 16 3.67 7.63 3.13
N LEU A 17 3.93 6.48 2.51
CA LEU A 17 3.60 6.20 1.12
C LEU A 17 2.46 5.19 1.03
N VAL A 18 1.49 5.44 0.15
CA VAL A 18 0.38 4.52 -0.11
C VAL A 18 0.69 3.63 -1.31
N ASN A 19 0.64 2.32 -1.12
CA ASN A 19 0.86 1.30 -2.15
C ASN A 19 -0.46 0.58 -2.46
N THR A 20 -0.92 0.61 -3.71
CA THR A 20 -2.11 -0.16 -4.11
C THR A 20 -1.76 -1.63 -4.28
N VAL A 21 -2.38 -2.51 -3.50
CA VAL A 21 -2.07 -3.95 -3.49
C VAL A 21 -3.30 -4.82 -3.76
N ASN A 22 -3.06 -6.13 -3.93
CA ASN A 22 -4.11 -7.15 -3.88
C ASN A 22 -4.11 -7.86 -2.51
N THR A 23 -4.94 -8.89 -2.32
CA THR A 23 -4.95 -9.69 -1.09
C THR A 23 -4.27 -11.05 -1.25
N VAL A 24 -3.66 -11.34 -2.41
CA VAL A 24 -3.03 -12.64 -2.74
C VAL A 24 -1.50 -12.60 -2.74
N GLY A 25 -0.88 -11.51 -2.28
CA GLY A 25 0.56 -11.46 -2.03
C GLY A 25 1.43 -11.23 -3.27
N VAL A 26 0.88 -10.67 -4.35
CA VAL A 26 1.65 -10.44 -5.60
C VAL A 26 1.84 -8.95 -5.86
N MET A 27 3.09 -8.50 -6.04
CA MET A 27 3.43 -7.16 -6.55
C MET A 27 4.19 -7.30 -7.87
N GLY A 28 3.46 -7.44 -8.98
CA GLY A 28 4.02 -7.88 -10.26
C GLY A 28 4.00 -6.86 -11.40
N LYS A 29 3.34 -5.71 -11.25
CA LYS A 29 3.27 -4.66 -12.26
C LYS A 29 2.93 -3.30 -11.66
N GLY A 30 3.12 -2.25 -12.46
CA GLY A 30 2.76 -0.88 -12.10
C GLY A 30 3.45 -0.42 -10.83
N ILE A 31 2.77 0.44 -10.06
CA ILE A 31 3.34 1.03 -8.84
C ILE A 31 3.74 -0.02 -7.80
N ALA A 32 2.95 -1.09 -7.64
CA ALA A 32 3.25 -2.15 -6.68
C ALA A 32 4.59 -2.84 -6.95
N LEU A 33 4.96 -3.03 -8.23
CA LEU A 33 6.27 -3.57 -8.59
C LEU A 33 7.41 -2.63 -8.14
N MET A 34 7.24 -1.32 -8.32
CA MET A 34 8.22 -0.33 -7.87
C MET A 34 8.38 -0.35 -6.34
N PHE A 35 7.27 -0.49 -5.58
CA PHE A 35 7.34 -0.67 -4.13
C PHE A 35 8.07 -1.96 -3.73
N LYS A 36 7.84 -3.07 -4.43
CA LYS A 36 8.56 -4.32 -4.18
C LYS A 36 10.06 -4.18 -4.40
N GLU A 37 10.49 -3.46 -5.44
CA GLU A 37 11.89 -3.24 -5.75
C GLU A 37 12.55 -2.29 -4.74
N ARG A 38 11.86 -1.21 -4.36
CA ARG A 38 12.37 -0.20 -3.44
C ARG A 38 12.34 -0.64 -1.97
N PHE A 39 11.36 -1.45 -1.58
CA PHE A 39 11.11 -1.86 -0.19
C PHE A 39 10.92 -3.39 -0.10
N PRO A 40 11.99 -4.18 -0.28
CA PRO A 40 11.91 -5.65 -0.30
C PRO A 40 11.42 -6.25 1.03
N GLU A 41 11.70 -5.63 2.17
CA GLU A 41 11.19 -6.08 3.47
C GLU A 41 9.67 -5.90 3.59
N ASN A 42 9.12 -4.77 3.12
CA ASN A 42 7.66 -4.59 3.02
C ASN A 42 7.03 -5.70 2.18
N MET A 43 7.61 -6.04 1.03
CA MET A 43 7.11 -7.15 0.19
C MET A 43 7.10 -8.49 0.95
N LYS A 44 8.15 -8.82 1.70
CA LYS A 44 8.24 -10.07 2.48
C LYS A 44 7.13 -10.12 3.54
N VAL A 45 6.98 -9.05 4.31
CA VAL A 45 5.99 -8.94 5.38
C VAL A 45 4.57 -9.00 4.81
N TYR A 46 4.28 -8.25 3.74
CA TYR A 46 3.02 -8.27 3.03
C TYR A 46 2.68 -9.66 2.45
N ALA A 47 3.63 -10.34 1.81
CA ALA A 47 3.39 -11.67 1.24
C ALA A 47 3.03 -12.69 2.33
N LEU A 48 3.71 -12.64 3.47
CA LEU A 48 3.42 -13.49 4.62
C LEU A 48 2.02 -13.20 5.18
N ALA A 49 1.66 -11.93 5.35
CA ALA A 49 0.35 -11.51 5.83
C ALA A 49 -0.77 -11.94 4.88
N CYS A 50 -0.58 -11.85 3.55
CA CYS A 50 -1.50 -12.39 2.56
C CYS A 50 -1.67 -13.91 2.69
N LYS A 51 -0.56 -14.66 2.86
CA LYS A 51 -0.61 -16.12 3.08
C LYS A 51 -1.40 -16.46 4.36
N GLN A 52 -1.31 -15.61 5.38
CA GLN A 52 -2.04 -15.73 6.64
C GLN A 52 -3.47 -15.14 6.58
N LYS A 53 -3.93 -14.66 5.41
CA LYS A 53 -5.24 -14.04 5.19
C LYS A 53 -5.50 -12.80 6.06
N GLN A 54 -4.43 -12.10 6.46
CA GLN A 54 -4.51 -10.88 7.27
C GLN A 54 -4.75 -9.63 6.42
N VAL A 55 -4.37 -9.66 5.14
CA VAL A 55 -4.62 -8.57 4.20
C VAL A 55 -5.99 -8.78 3.57
N ILE A 56 -6.92 -7.85 3.83
CA ILE A 56 -8.29 -7.87 3.29
C ILE A 56 -8.66 -6.49 2.74
N THR A 57 -9.55 -6.46 1.74
CA THR A 57 -10.07 -5.19 1.20
C THR A 57 -10.81 -4.40 2.27
N GLY A 58 -10.72 -3.07 2.19
CA GLY A 58 -11.29 -2.17 3.18
C GLY A 58 -10.45 -1.98 4.45
N LYS A 59 -9.30 -2.64 4.58
CA LYS A 59 -8.37 -2.46 5.70
C LYS A 59 -6.95 -2.20 5.23
N MET A 60 -6.31 -1.18 5.78
CA MET A 60 -4.92 -0.86 5.49
C MET A 60 -4.01 -1.91 6.12
N PHE A 61 -3.02 -2.36 5.36
CA PHE A 61 -1.93 -3.17 5.90
C PHE A 61 -0.64 -2.34 5.95
N ILE A 62 -0.26 -1.93 7.16
CA ILE A 62 0.80 -0.94 7.37
C ILE A 62 2.10 -1.67 7.77
N THR A 63 3.22 -1.23 7.20
CA THR A 63 4.56 -1.69 7.58
C THR A 63 5.48 -0.50 7.79
N GLU A 64 6.48 -0.65 8.65
CA GLU A 64 7.60 0.30 8.76
C GLU A 64 8.68 0.01 7.71
N THR A 65 9.30 1.07 7.19
CA THR A 65 10.42 0.96 6.24
C THR A 65 11.77 0.73 6.94
N GLY A 66 11.91 1.20 8.18
CA GLY A 66 13.16 1.21 8.92
C GLY A 66 14.19 2.22 8.40
N GLU A 67 13.79 3.14 7.51
CA GLU A 67 14.69 4.15 6.96
C GLU A 67 14.98 5.27 7.94
N LEU A 68 16.25 5.69 8.01
CA LEU A 68 16.67 6.81 8.85
C LEU A 68 16.21 8.16 8.27
N MET A 69 16.19 8.26 6.94
CA MET A 69 15.69 9.41 6.19
C MET A 69 14.81 8.90 5.06
N GLY A 70 13.60 9.45 4.91
CA GLY A 70 12.61 8.99 3.94
C GLY A 70 11.26 8.65 4.60
N PRO A 71 10.35 7.99 3.86
CA PRO A 71 9.06 7.60 4.38
C PRO A 71 9.25 6.55 5.47
N ARG A 72 8.70 6.80 6.66
CA ARG A 72 8.70 5.85 7.78
C ARG A 72 7.72 4.70 7.53
N TRP A 73 6.61 4.98 6.85
CA TRP A 73 5.50 4.05 6.71
C TRP A 73 5.19 3.71 5.25
N ILE A 74 4.83 2.44 5.02
CA ILE A 74 4.15 2.02 3.80
C ILE A 74 2.76 1.56 4.18
N VAL A 75 1.76 2.21 3.61
CA VAL A 75 0.35 1.86 3.73
C VAL A 75 -0.03 1.01 2.53
N ASN A 76 -0.07 -0.31 2.68
CA ASN A 76 -0.51 -1.20 1.62
C ASN A 76 -2.05 -1.20 1.59
N PHE A 77 -2.63 -0.48 0.63
CA PHE A 77 -4.06 -0.29 0.42
C PHE A 77 -4.59 -1.41 -0.48
N PRO A 78 -5.38 -2.38 0.04
CA PRO A 78 -5.88 -3.49 -0.76
C PRO A 78 -7.07 -3.03 -1.62
N THR A 79 -6.80 -2.79 -2.91
CA THR A 79 -7.77 -2.32 -3.90
C THR A 79 -8.25 -3.43 -4.83
N LYS A 80 -7.77 -4.66 -4.64
CA LYS A 80 -8.12 -5.86 -5.40
C LYS A 80 -8.08 -7.08 -4.50
N GLN A 81 -8.94 -8.06 -4.73
CA GLN A 81 -8.76 -9.38 -4.11
C GLN A 81 -7.73 -10.20 -4.88
N HIS A 82 -7.95 -10.38 -6.19
CA HIS A 82 -7.01 -11.05 -7.08
C HIS A 82 -6.41 -10.06 -8.10
N TRP A 83 -5.12 -10.17 -8.41
CA TRP A 83 -4.42 -9.21 -9.28
C TRP A 83 -4.93 -9.16 -10.73
N ARG A 84 -5.62 -10.23 -11.18
CA ARG A 84 -6.28 -10.32 -12.50
C ARG A 84 -7.66 -9.67 -12.54
N ALA A 85 -8.29 -9.44 -11.39
CA ALA A 85 -9.63 -8.86 -11.32
C ALA A 85 -9.58 -7.33 -11.34
N ASP A 86 -10.71 -6.71 -11.63
CA ASP A 86 -10.88 -5.26 -11.51
C ASP A 86 -11.02 -4.84 -10.04
N SER A 87 -10.65 -3.58 -9.79
CA SER A 87 -10.94 -2.92 -8.52
C SER A 87 -12.41 -2.57 -8.43
N ARG A 88 -12.92 -2.40 -7.21
CA ARG A 88 -14.29 -1.97 -6.96
C ARG A 88 -14.30 -0.72 -6.11
N MET A 89 -15.26 0.16 -6.36
CA MET A 89 -15.41 1.42 -5.59
C MET A 89 -15.64 1.16 -4.11
N GLU A 90 -16.39 0.12 -3.75
CA GLU A 90 -16.60 -0.29 -2.35
C GLU A 90 -15.28 -0.44 -1.59
N TRP A 91 -14.24 -1.04 -2.20
CA TRP A 91 -12.94 -1.23 -1.55
C TRP A 91 -12.15 0.07 -1.39
N ILE A 92 -12.38 1.04 -2.28
CA ILE A 92 -11.76 2.37 -2.19
C ILE A 92 -12.43 3.15 -1.06
N GLU A 93 -13.76 3.14 -1.00
CA GLU A 93 -14.54 3.85 0.01
C GLU A 93 -14.25 3.30 1.42
N ASP A 94 -14.33 1.97 1.60
CA ASP A 94 -14.02 1.32 2.87
C ASP A 94 -12.56 1.55 3.27
N GLY A 95 -11.64 1.44 2.31
CA GLY A 95 -10.22 1.63 2.59
C GLY A 95 -9.88 3.08 2.96
N LEU A 96 -10.56 4.08 2.38
CA LEU A 96 -10.38 5.48 2.78
C LEU A 96 -10.93 5.75 4.19
N GLN A 97 -12.02 5.06 4.59
CA GLN A 97 -12.53 5.15 5.97
C GLN A 97 -11.54 4.58 6.99
N ASP A 98 -10.88 3.46 6.65
CA ASP A 98 -9.85 2.84 7.50
C ASP A 98 -8.52 3.62 7.48
N LEU A 99 -8.21 4.31 6.38
CA LEU A 99 -7.02 5.14 6.22
C LEU A 99 -7.09 6.45 7.03
N ARG A 100 -8.26 7.10 7.08
CA ARG A 100 -8.43 8.45 7.67
C ARG A 100 -7.86 8.57 9.10
N PRO A 101 -8.14 7.66 10.04
CA PRO A 101 -7.67 7.78 11.43
C PRO A 101 -6.15 7.70 11.61
N LEU A 102 -5.39 7.32 10.56
CA LEU A 102 -3.93 7.29 10.63
C LEU A 102 -3.29 8.69 10.54
N PHE A 103 -4.08 9.72 10.20
CA PHE A 103 -3.62 11.09 9.98
C PHE A 103 -4.38 12.14 10.83
N ASP A 104 -5.26 11.68 11.71
CA ASP A 104 -5.96 12.49 12.71
C ASP A 104 -5.18 12.47 14.04
#